data_AF-A0A1B7N8L5-F1
#
_entry.id   AF-A0A1B7N8L5-F1
#
_cell.length_a   1.000
_cell.length_b   1.000
_cell.length_c   1.000
_cell.angle_alpha   90.00
_cell.angle_beta   90.00
_cell.angle_gamma   90.00
#
_symmetry.space_group_name_H-M   'P 1'
#
loop_
_entity.id
_entity.type
_entity.pdbx_description
1 polymer ?
#
loop_
_entity_poly.entity_id
_entity_poly.type
_entity_poly.pdbx_seq_one_letter_code
_entity_poly.pdbx_strand_id
1 'polypeptide(L)'
;MRRTAWSIAAGSVPSDRLRPAQRPQHAPQKQNKGKGKTQEPLKSQAVRKLQSLAEGIQKSSGRDKDPKGGCFCQAREHDLSLYTPICRDCGLILCAINLPYYACPHCSAVLLSDAARSSLSTRLNEEISKQIAKEEEEKERVVQEAREAEGAFPVLLGSGTSPSPSNTPFRPLAQTHKVLSLNSKTKKYTVSSYTNTPVSSRPASRAESEEEIYRVAAPPPEVDYVKSSSNRNRPWSNMRIEDLHYVPPPMK
;
A
#
# COMPACT_ATOMS: atom_id res chain seq x y z
N MET A 1 17.93 -77.09 -14.43
CA MET A 1 17.90 -75.82 -15.21
C MET A 1 16.73 -74.98 -14.70
N ARG A 2 17.00 -73.88 -13.98
CA ARG A 2 15.98 -72.97 -13.45
C ARG A 2 16.14 -71.61 -14.14
N ARG A 3 15.10 -71.15 -14.83
CA ARG A 3 15.03 -69.79 -15.40
C ARG A 3 14.62 -68.83 -14.27
N THR A 4 15.41 -67.79 -14.03
CA THR A 4 15.06 -66.69 -13.12
C THR A 4 14.29 -65.61 -13.87
N ALA A 5 13.49 -64.83 -13.14
CA ALA A 5 12.43 -63.98 -13.67
C ALA A 5 12.86 -62.83 -14.60
N TRP A 6 14.15 -62.68 -14.92
CA TRP A 6 14.68 -61.53 -15.67
C TRP A 6 15.26 -61.90 -17.04
N SER A 7 15.09 -63.15 -17.50
CA SER A 7 15.52 -63.59 -18.84
C SER A 7 14.34 -63.93 -19.74
N ILE A 8 13.52 -62.93 -20.10
CA ILE A 8 12.70 -62.96 -21.31
C ILE A 8 12.85 -61.63 -22.04
N ALA A 9 13.23 -61.75 -23.31
CA ALA A 9 13.36 -60.68 -24.28
C ALA A 9 12.03 -59.94 -24.50
N ALA A 10 12.15 -58.70 -24.99
CA ALA A 10 11.08 -57.72 -25.27
C ALA A 10 10.66 -56.83 -24.08
N GLY A 11 11.61 -56.02 -23.59
CA GLY A 11 11.34 -54.85 -22.77
C GLY A 11 11.90 -53.60 -23.46
N SER A 12 11.07 -52.90 -24.24
CA SER A 12 11.34 -51.55 -24.71
C SER A 12 11.46 -50.63 -23.49
N VAL A 13 12.68 -50.22 -23.15
CA VAL A 13 12.96 -49.20 -22.13
C VAL A 13 12.59 -47.83 -22.73
N PRO A 14 11.59 -47.09 -22.20
CA PRO A 14 11.35 -45.72 -22.62
C PRO A 14 12.23 -44.82 -21.75
N SER A 15 13.49 -44.63 -22.14
CA SER A 15 14.30 -43.53 -21.64
C SER A 15 14.35 -42.42 -22.69
N ASP A 16 14.04 -41.21 -22.20
CA ASP A 16 14.37 -39.92 -22.80
C ASP A 16 13.91 -39.61 -24.23
N ARG A 17 12.61 -39.32 -24.36
CA ARG A 17 12.16 -38.25 -25.28
C ARG A 17 11.09 -37.41 -24.60
N LEU A 18 11.52 -36.45 -23.78
CA LEU A 18 10.73 -35.26 -23.51
C LEU A 18 10.56 -34.50 -24.84
N ARG A 19 9.47 -34.79 -25.56
CA ARG A 19 9.03 -33.92 -26.65
C ARG A 19 8.59 -32.58 -26.03
N PRO A 20 9.11 -31.43 -26.47
CA PRO A 20 8.48 -30.17 -26.10
C PRO A 20 7.06 -30.17 -26.64
N ALA A 21 6.09 -29.99 -25.74
CA ALA A 21 4.70 -29.80 -26.10
C ALA A 21 4.58 -28.55 -26.98
N GLN A 22 4.28 -28.76 -28.27
CA GLN A 22 3.80 -27.67 -29.12
C GLN A 22 2.44 -27.23 -28.57
N ARG A 23 2.43 -26.08 -27.88
CA ARG A 23 1.20 -25.33 -27.67
C ARG A 23 0.68 -24.89 -29.05
N PRO A 24 -0.63 -25.04 -29.34
CA PRO A 24 -1.21 -24.40 -30.51
C PRO A 24 -1.12 -22.88 -30.32
N GLN A 25 -0.26 -22.24 -31.11
CA GLN A 25 -0.29 -20.79 -31.25
C GLN A 25 -1.49 -20.43 -32.11
N HIS A 26 -2.50 -19.84 -31.47
CA HIS A 26 -3.42 -18.96 -32.18
C HIS A 26 -2.60 -17.80 -32.77
N ALA A 27 -2.44 -17.82 -34.09
CA ALA A 27 -1.96 -16.68 -34.84
C ALA A 27 -2.99 -15.53 -34.76
N PRO A 28 -2.59 -14.29 -34.46
CA PRO A 28 -3.29 -13.14 -34.99
C PRO A 28 -2.71 -12.83 -36.37
N GLN A 29 -3.60 -12.85 -37.35
CA GLN A 29 -3.33 -12.43 -38.72
C GLN A 29 -2.73 -11.03 -38.77
N LYS A 30 -1.78 -10.90 -39.70
CA LYS A 30 -1.22 -9.64 -40.20
C LYS A 30 -2.30 -8.57 -40.39
N GLN A 31 -2.10 -7.40 -39.79
CA GLN A 31 -2.42 -6.12 -40.42
C GLN A 31 -1.42 -5.03 -39.99
N ASN A 32 -0.81 -4.44 -41.01
CA ASN A 32 -0.26 -3.09 -41.09
C ASN A 32 1.06 -2.75 -40.38
N LYS A 33 2.11 -2.96 -41.18
CA LYS A 33 3.36 -2.19 -41.25
C LYS A 33 3.07 -0.68 -41.31
N GLY A 34 3.53 0.09 -40.33
CA GLY A 34 3.54 1.55 -40.41
C GLY A 34 3.79 2.28 -39.10
N LYS A 35 4.99 2.88 -38.97
CA LYS A 35 5.45 3.84 -37.94
C LYS A 35 5.57 3.29 -36.51
N GLY A 36 6.81 2.91 -36.18
CA GLY A 36 7.30 2.98 -34.81
C GLY A 36 7.10 4.39 -34.29
N LYS A 37 6.07 4.57 -33.47
CA LYS A 37 6.07 5.63 -32.47
C LYS A 37 6.99 5.11 -31.38
N THR A 38 8.09 5.82 -31.16
CA THR A 38 8.86 5.81 -29.91
C THR A 38 7.84 5.73 -28.79
N GLN A 39 7.70 4.56 -28.18
CA GLN A 39 6.74 4.36 -27.10
C GLN A 39 7.40 4.98 -25.88
N GLU A 40 7.24 6.29 -25.77
CA GLU A 40 7.47 7.05 -24.55
C GLU A 40 6.86 6.23 -23.40
N PRO A 41 7.60 6.00 -22.30
CA PRO A 41 7.17 5.13 -21.22
C PRO A 41 5.74 5.51 -20.83
N LEU A 42 4.83 4.56 -21.00
CA LEU A 42 3.39 4.75 -20.85
C LEU A 42 3.13 5.47 -19.51
N LYS A 43 2.81 6.76 -19.56
CA LYS A 43 2.48 7.58 -18.38
C LYS A 43 1.52 6.82 -17.48
N SER A 44 1.71 6.92 -16.16
CA SER A 44 0.85 6.20 -15.21
C SER A 44 -0.62 6.55 -15.39
N GLN A 45 -1.49 5.67 -14.90
CA GLN A 45 -2.93 5.92 -14.90
C GLN A 45 -3.29 7.20 -14.12
N ALA A 46 -2.54 7.52 -13.05
CA ALA A 46 -2.76 8.71 -12.25
C ALA A 46 -2.47 9.99 -13.05
N VAL A 47 -1.32 10.05 -13.73
CA VAL A 47 -0.95 11.18 -14.59
C VAL A 47 -1.96 11.36 -15.73
N ARG A 48 -2.43 10.27 -16.33
CA ARG A 48 -3.46 10.33 -17.39
C ARG A 48 -4.79 10.89 -16.87
N LYS A 49 -5.22 10.49 -15.67
CA LYS A 49 -6.44 11.03 -15.04
C LYS A 49 -6.32 12.54 -14.82
N LEU A 50 -5.21 13.00 -14.23
CA LEU A 50 -4.97 14.43 -14.01
C LEU A 50 -4.89 15.21 -15.32
N GLN A 51 -4.20 14.68 -16.34
CA GLN A 51 -4.13 15.28 -17.68
C GLN A 51 -5.51 15.37 -18.33
N SER A 52 -6.31 14.31 -18.27
CA SER A 52 -7.66 14.33 -18.82
C SER A 52 -8.55 15.38 -18.15
N LEU A 53 -8.38 15.58 -16.85
CA LEU A 53 -9.12 16.57 -16.08
C LEU A 53 -8.67 18.00 -16.43
N ALA A 54 -7.35 18.23 -16.52
CA ALA A 54 -6.77 19.51 -16.93
C ALA A 54 -7.21 19.90 -18.35
N GLU A 55 -7.17 18.96 -19.28
CA GLU A 55 -7.68 19.15 -20.65
C GLU A 55 -9.19 19.44 -20.65
N GLY A 56 -9.98 18.74 -19.83
CA GLY A 56 -11.41 19.00 -19.69
C GLY A 56 -11.70 20.43 -19.24
N ILE A 57 -10.96 20.92 -18.24
CA ILE A 57 -11.08 22.30 -17.75
C ILE A 57 -10.64 23.34 -18.80
N GLN A 58 -9.62 23.04 -19.60
CA GLN A 58 -9.16 23.96 -20.65
C GLN A 58 -10.11 24.00 -21.84
N LYS A 59 -10.72 22.87 -22.22
CA LYS A 59 -11.57 22.75 -23.41
C LYS A 59 -13.01 23.16 -23.17
N SER A 60 -13.55 22.91 -21.97
CA SER A 60 -14.98 23.17 -21.71
C SER A 60 -15.25 24.63 -21.38
N SER A 61 -16.48 25.07 -21.61
CA SER A 61 -16.95 26.38 -21.14
C SER A 61 -17.52 26.35 -19.71
N GLY A 62 -17.75 25.14 -19.17
CA GLY A 62 -18.39 24.93 -17.84
C GLY A 62 -19.91 25.06 -17.84
N ARG A 63 -20.48 25.47 -18.97
CA ARG A 63 -21.94 25.50 -19.21
C ARG A 63 -22.44 24.22 -19.86
N ASP A 64 -21.52 23.43 -20.38
CA ASP A 64 -21.81 22.18 -21.06
C ASP A 64 -22.30 21.13 -20.05
N LYS A 65 -23.40 20.47 -20.36
CA LYS A 65 -23.88 19.33 -19.58
C LYS A 65 -22.96 18.14 -19.80
N ASP A 66 -22.81 17.30 -18.77
CA ASP A 66 -22.08 16.05 -18.92
C ASP A 66 -22.79 15.16 -19.97
N PRO A 67 -22.11 14.68 -21.03
CA PRO A 67 -22.69 13.77 -22.01
C PRO A 67 -23.19 12.46 -21.39
N LYS A 68 -22.69 12.07 -20.21
CA LYS A 68 -23.16 10.90 -19.46
C LYS A 68 -24.37 11.20 -18.57
N GLY A 69 -24.87 12.44 -18.59
CA GLY A 69 -26.00 12.88 -17.77
C GLY A 69 -25.65 13.25 -16.33
N GLY A 70 -24.37 13.19 -15.95
CA GLY A 70 -23.91 13.38 -14.59
C GLY A 70 -24.37 12.27 -13.64
N CYS A 71 -23.96 12.36 -12.38
CA CYS A 71 -24.35 11.42 -11.33
C CYS A 71 -25.43 12.03 -10.43
N PHE A 72 -26.58 11.36 -10.37
CA PHE A 72 -27.57 11.50 -9.31
C PHE A 72 -27.43 10.28 -8.40
N CYS A 73 -26.79 10.44 -7.24
CA CYS A 73 -26.33 9.31 -6.44
C CYS A 73 -27.46 8.34 -6.03
N GLN A 74 -28.74 8.75 -5.98
CA GLN A 74 -29.89 7.87 -5.68
C GLN A 74 -29.64 6.94 -4.47
N ALA A 75 -29.11 7.51 -3.38
CA ALA A 75 -28.69 6.78 -2.17
C ALA A 75 -27.53 5.76 -2.35
N ARG A 76 -26.76 5.85 -3.43
CA ARG A 76 -25.49 5.13 -3.61
C ARG A 76 -24.34 5.93 -3.03
N GLU A 77 -23.36 5.20 -2.50
CA GLU A 77 -22.14 5.77 -1.95
C GLU A 77 -21.11 6.03 -3.07
N HIS A 78 -20.61 7.26 -3.11
CA HIS A 78 -19.56 7.69 -4.01
C HIS A 78 -18.62 8.64 -3.27
N ASP A 79 -17.34 8.63 -3.63
CA ASP A 79 -16.38 9.58 -3.10
C ASP A 79 -16.79 11.02 -3.44
N LEU A 80 -16.53 11.95 -2.54
CA LEU A 80 -16.76 13.37 -2.78
C LEU A 80 -15.81 13.89 -3.87
N SER A 81 -16.28 14.84 -4.68
CA SER A 81 -15.42 15.52 -5.64
C SER A 81 -14.35 16.32 -4.90
N LEU A 82 -13.08 16.05 -5.22
CA LEU A 82 -11.93 16.73 -4.59
C LEU A 82 -11.85 18.22 -4.95
N TYR A 83 -12.35 18.59 -6.13
CA TYR A 83 -12.17 19.95 -6.67
C TYR A 83 -13.43 20.81 -6.53
N THR A 84 -14.62 20.20 -6.61
CA THR A 84 -15.91 20.91 -6.53
C THR A 84 -16.91 20.08 -5.72
N PRO A 85 -16.80 20.02 -4.39
CA PRO A 85 -17.65 19.15 -3.56
C PRO A 85 -19.10 19.64 -3.45
N ILE A 86 -19.38 20.92 -3.74
CA ILE A 86 -20.72 21.50 -3.61
C ILE A 86 -21.01 22.50 -4.74
N CYS A 87 -22.22 22.46 -5.28
CA CYS A 87 -22.74 23.49 -6.17
C CYS A 87 -23.13 24.73 -5.36
N ARG A 88 -22.58 25.90 -5.70
CA ARG A 88 -22.85 27.15 -4.96
C ARG A 88 -24.24 27.72 -5.21
N ASP A 89 -24.90 27.32 -6.29
CA ASP A 89 -26.21 27.86 -6.67
C ASP A 89 -27.37 27.08 -6.05
N CYS A 90 -27.33 25.74 -6.10
CA CYS A 90 -28.42 24.90 -5.58
C CYS A 90 -28.03 24.04 -4.36
N GLY A 91 -26.79 24.14 -3.87
CA GLY A 91 -26.33 23.40 -2.69
C GLY A 91 -26.15 21.89 -2.89
N LEU A 92 -26.23 21.38 -4.12
CA LEU A 92 -26.06 19.94 -4.39
C LEU A 92 -24.61 19.52 -4.07
N ILE A 93 -24.47 18.49 -3.24
CA ILE A 93 -23.18 17.84 -2.97
C ILE A 93 -22.80 16.97 -4.18
N LEU A 94 -21.60 17.19 -4.71
CA LEU A 94 -21.12 16.53 -5.92
C LEU A 94 -20.09 15.44 -5.59
N CYS A 95 -20.31 14.26 -6.12
CA CYS A 95 -19.36 13.15 -6.05
C CYS A 95 -18.28 13.24 -7.14
N ALA A 96 -17.26 12.38 -7.05
CA ALA A 96 -16.12 12.31 -7.97
C ALA A 96 -16.51 11.96 -9.42
N ILE A 97 -17.71 11.41 -9.64
CA ILE A 97 -18.25 11.16 -10.98
C ILE A 97 -18.65 12.46 -11.67
N ASN A 98 -19.10 13.46 -10.90
CA ASN A 98 -19.44 14.78 -11.42
C ASN A 98 -18.16 15.59 -11.61
N LEU A 99 -17.75 15.74 -12.87
CA LEU A 99 -16.50 16.43 -13.21
C LEU A 99 -16.65 17.95 -13.10
N PRO A 100 -15.63 18.66 -12.59
CA PRO A 100 -15.71 20.08 -12.25
C PRO A 100 -15.87 21.01 -13.45
N TYR A 101 -15.65 20.50 -14.66
CA TYR A 101 -15.68 21.25 -15.91
C TYR A 101 -17.01 21.14 -16.65
N TYR A 102 -18.00 20.41 -16.11
CA TYR A 102 -19.37 20.38 -16.59
C TYR A 102 -20.30 21.21 -15.69
N ALA A 103 -21.48 21.56 -16.22
CA ALA A 103 -22.53 22.23 -15.48
C ALA A 103 -23.15 21.31 -14.40
N CYS A 104 -23.73 21.92 -13.37
CA CYS A 104 -24.44 21.19 -12.32
C CYS A 104 -25.54 20.29 -12.91
N PRO A 105 -25.64 19.00 -12.53
CA PRO A 105 -26.68 18.12 -13.05
C PRO A 105 -28.10 18.54 -12.62
N HIS A 106 -28.24 19.22 -11.47
CA HIS A 106 -29.54 19.64 -10.93
C HIS A 106 -30.02 21.00 -11.48
N CYS A 107 -29.23 22.07 -11.31
CA CYS A 107 -29.63 23.42 -11.70
C CYS A 107 -29.00 23.91 -13.01
N SER A 108 -28.13 23.13 -13.66
CA SER A 108 -27.35 23.53 -14.86
C SER A 108 -26.48 24.79 -14.69
N ALA A 109 -26.26 25.23 -13.45
CA ALA A 109 -25.39 26.35 -13.18
C ALA A 109 -23.90 25.96 -13.31
N VAL A 110 -23.07 26.97 -13.54
CA VAL A 110 -21.62 26.80 -13.72
C VAL A 110 -20.98 26.54 -12.36
N LEU A 111 -20.30 25.40 -12.20
CA LEU A 111 -19.73 24.98 -10.91
C LEU A 111 -18.51 25.81 -10.48
N LEU A 112 -17.74 26.33 -11.45
CA LEU A 112 -16.52 27.08 -11.21
C LEU A 112 -16.56 28.42 -11.93
N SER A 113 -16.29 29.50 -11.20
CA SER A 113 -16.02 30.81 -11.81
C SER A 113 -14.73 30.78 -12.63
N ASP A 114 -14.58 31.67 -13.61
CA ASP A 114 -13.40 31.67 -14.50
C ASP A 114 -12.07 31.79 -13.74
N ALA A 115 -12.04 32.61 -12.68
CA ALA A 115 -10.89 32.73 -11.79
C ALA A 115 -10.61 31.43 -11.01
N ALA A 116 -11.67 30.73 -10.57
CA ALA A 116 -11.51 29.43 -9.92
C ALA A 116 -10.99 28.38 -10.91
N ARG A 117 -11.46 28.40 -12.15
CA ARG A 117 -11.00 27.50 -13.22
C ARG A 117 -9.52 27.70 -13.54
N SER A 118 -9.08 28.95 -13.66
CA SER A 118 -7.65 29.24 -13.89
C SER A 118 -6.79 28.81 -12.70
N SER A 119 -7.26 29.02 -11.47
CA SER A 119 -6.54 28.53 -10.28
C SER A 119 -6.50 27.01 -10.17
N LEU A 120 -7.55 26.33 -10.64
CA LEU A 120 -7.63 24.87 -10.64
C LEU A 120 -6.71 24.30 -11.73
N SER A 121 -6.68 24.91 -12.91
CA SER A 121 -5.78 24.47 -13.99
C SER A 121 -4.31 24.61 -13.61
N THR A 122 -3.91 25.69 -12.93
CA THR A 122 -2.54 25.82 -12.41
C THR A 122 -2.22 24.74 -11.37
N ARG A 123 -3.13 24.49 -10.43
CA ARG A 123 -2.96 23.43 -9.42
C ARG A 123 -2.82 22.05 -10.05
N LEU A 124 -3.63 21.70 -11.04
CA LEU A 124 -3.51 20.41 -11.75
C LEU A 124 -2.19 20.30 -12.48
N ASN A 125 -1.71 21.37 -13.11
CA ASN A 125 -0.41 21.34 -13.78
C ASN A 125 0.74 21.10 -12.79
N GLU A 126 0.67 21.73 -11.61
CA GLU A 126 1.63 21.47 -10.53
C GLU A 126 1.53 20.04 -9.98
N GLU A 127 0.33 19.48 -9.84
CA GLU A 127 0.13 18.09 -9.41
C GLU A 127 0.65 17.11 -10.47
N ILE A 128 0.42 17.38 -11.75
CA ILE A 128 0.95 16.59 -12.86
C ILE A 128 2.48 16.60 -12.82
N SER A 129 3.12 17.78 -12.67
CA SER A 129 4.59 17.86 -12.62
C SER A 129 5.15 17.15 -11.38
N LYS A 130 4.50 17.30 -10.22
CA LYS A 130 4.89 16.59 -8.99
C LYS A 130 4.76 15.07 -9.15
N GLN A 131 3.70 14.60 -9.81
CA GLN A 131 3.47 13.17 -10.01
C GLN A 131 4.46 12.57 -11.00
N ILE A 132 4.79 13.28 -12.08
CA ILE A 132 5.82 12.87 -13.03
C ILE A 132 7.19 12.79 -12.34
N ALA A 133 7.56 13.80 -11.56
CA ALA A 133 8.83 13.79 -10.83
C ALA A 133 8.95 12.61 -9.85
N LYS A 134 7.87 12.27 -9.13
CA LYS A 134 7.82 11.09 -8.26
C LYS A 134 7.98 9.78 -9.03
N GLU A 135 7.35 9.66 -10.19
CA GLU A 135 7.46 8.47 -11.04
C GLU A 135 8.86 8.32 -11.64
N GLU A 136 9.55 9.43 -11.94
CA GLU A 136 10.92 9.43 -12.41
C GLU A 136 11.89 9.03 -11.28
N GLU A 137 11.74 9.59 -10.08
CA GLU A 137 12.52 9.23 -8.90
C GLU A 137 12.35 7.73 -8.55
N GLU A 138 11.12 7.21 -8.57
CA GLU A 138 10.86 5.80 -8.30
C GLU A 138 11.50 4.88 -9.36
N LYS A 139 11.47 5.27 -10.64
CA LYS A 139 12.17 4.54 -11.71
C LYS A 139 13.68 4.53 -11.48
N GLU A 140 14.27 5.67 -11.15
CA GLU A 140 15.70 5.74 -10.87
C GLU A 140 16.09 4.88 -9.67
N ARG A 141 15.29 4.88 -8.61
CA ARG A 141 15.49 4.02 -7.44
C ARG A 141 15.44 2.54 -7.80
N VAL A 142 14.45 2.11 -8.59
CA VAL A 142 14.33 0.71 -9.03
C VAL A 142 15.51 0.31 -9.93
N VAL A 143 15.98 1.20 -10.80
CA VAL A 143 17.16 0.93 -11.64
C VAL A 143 18.44 0.82 -10.81
N GLN A 144 18.62 1.68 -9.80
CA GLN A 144 19.75 1.60 -8.89
C GLN A 144 19.72 0.30 -8.07
N GLU A 145 18.57 -0.05 -7.51
CA GLU A 145 18.39 -1.30 -6.76
C GLU A 145 18.63 -2.53 -7.63
N ALA A 146 18.14 -2.54 -8.88
CA ALA A 146 18.41 -3.63 -9.83
C ALA A 146 19.90 -3.75 -10.15
N ARG A 147 20.61 -2.62 -10.32
CA ARG A 147 22.06 -2.60 -10.54
C ARG A 147 22.83 -3.11 -9.33
N GLU A 148 22.41 -2.74 -8.12
CA GLU A 148 22.97 -3.24 -6.87
C GLU A 148 22.72 -4.75 -6.72
N ALA A 149 21.53 -5.24 -7.09
CA ALA A 149 21.18 -6.66 -7.05
C ALA A 149 21.93 -7.50 -8.09
N GLU A 150 22.16 -7.00 -9.30
CA GLU A 150 22.97 -7.67 -10.33
C GLU A 150 24.46 -7.70 -9.95
N GLY A 151 24.95 -6.66 -9.25
CA GLY A 151 26.29 -6.61 -8.67
C GLY A 151 26.43 -7.40 -7.36
N ALA A 152 25.33 -7.76 -6.72
CA ALA A 152 25.31 -8.53 -5.49
C ALA A 152 25.49 -10.02 -5.80
N PHE A 153 26.64 -10.57 -5.40
CA PHE A 153 26.85 -12.01 -5.41
C PHE A 153 25.76 -12.69 -4.55
N PRO A 154 25.12 -13.78 -5.02
CA PRO A 154 24.09 -14.46 -4.24
C PRO A 154 24.63 -14.81 -2.87
N VAL A 155 24.12 -14.16 -1.82
CA VAL A 155 24.48 -14.51 -0.44
C VAL A 155 23.82 -15.85 -0.15
N LEU A 156 24.59 -16.94 -0.31
CA LEU A 156 24.24 -18.22 0.28
C LEU A 156 24.12 -17.97 1.79
N LEU A 157 22.92 -18.14 2.35
CA LEU A 157 22.70 -18.11 3.80
C LEU A 157 23.61 -19.16 4.44
N GLY A 158 24.81 -18.74 4.85
CA GLY A 158 25.92 -19.62 5.19
C GLY A 158 27.29 -18.95 5.21
N SER A 159 27.45 -17.71 4.72
CA SER A 159 28.64 -16.91 4.99
C SER A 159 28.26 -15.50 5.39
N GLY A 160 28.82 -15.09 6.52
CA GLY A 160 28.48 -13.88 7.24
C GLY A 160 28.92 -12.60 6.54
N THR A 161 28.64 -11.52 7.27
CA THR A 161 28.92 -10.11 6.98
C THR A 161 28.09 -9.48 5.87
N SER A 162 26.92 -8.96 6.27
CA SER A 162 26.30 -7.81 5.61
C SER A 162 26.51 -6.58 6.52
N PRO A 163 27.01 -5.44 6.02
CA PRO A 163 26.99 -4.20 6.76
C PRO A 163 25.61 -3.56 6.57
N SER A 164 24.78 -3.58 7.60
CA SER A 164 23.58 -2.74 7.67
C SER A 164 23.60 -1.95 8.99
N PRO A 165 23.46 -0.61 8.93
CA PRO A 165 23.38 0.22 10.12
C PRO A 165 21.94 0.16 10.65
N SER A 166 21.69 -0.71 11.61
CA SER A 166 20.49 -0.57 12.46
C SER A 166 20.81 -0.93 13.89
N ASN A 167 20.72 0.12 14.71
CA ASN A 167 20.93 0.17 16.13
C ASN A 167 19.78 -0.63 16.81
N THR A 168 19.94 -1.94 16.99
CA THR A 168 19.07 -2.75 17.85
C THR A 168 19.90 -3.79 18.61
N PRO A 169 19.72 -3.92 19.95
CA PRO A 169 20.51 -4.85 20.73
C PRO A 169 20.00 -6.27 20.51
N PHE A 170 20.69 -7.03 19.66
CA PHE A 170 20.47 -8.47 19.52
C PHE A 170 20.92 -9.18 20.80
N ARG A 171 19.98 -9.87 21.45
CA ARG A 171 20.28 -10.88 22.47
C ARG A 171 21.13 -11.99 21.84
N PRO A 172 22.24 -12.42 22.47
CA PRO A 172 22.95 -13.60 22.02
C PRO A 172 22.12 -14.85 22.35
N LEU A 173 21.63 -15.55 21.33
CA LEU A 173 21.22 -16.93 21.50
C LEU A 173 22.46 -17.76 21.84
N ALA A 174 22.32 -18.63 22.85
CA ALA A 174 23.36 -19.54 23.32
C ALA A 174 23.93 -20.37 22.15
N GLN A 175 25.08 -19.96 21.61
CA GLN A 175 25.80 -20.73 20.61
C GLN A 175 26.54 -21.86 21.30
N THR A 176 26.18 -23.09 20.95
CA THR A 176 26.94 -24.29 21.34
C THR A 176 27.95 -24.58 20.23
N HIS A 177 29.24 -24.38 20.52
CA HIS A 177 30.29 -24.68 19.54
C HIS A 177 30.62 -26.18 19.61
N LYS A 178 30.41 -26.88 18.49
CA LYS A 178 30.85 -28.26 18.30
C LYS A 178 32.18 -28.25 17.54
N VAL A 179 33.25 -28.64 18.21
CA VAL A 179 34.59 -28.72 17.61
C VAL A 179 34.85 -30.18 17.22
N LEU A 180 35.10 -30.41 15.93
CA LEU A 180 35.55 -31.69 15.41
C LEU A 180 37.08 -31.67 15.35
N SER A 181 37.72 -32.42 16.25
CA SER A 181 39.17 -32.61 16.22
C SER A 181 39.50 -33.95 15.58
N LEU A 182 40.44 -33.97 14.63
CA LEU A 182 40.87 -35.16 13.91
C LEU A 182 42.30 -35.48 14.32
N ASN A 183 42.51 -36.62 14.97
CA ASN A 183 43.84 -37.01 15.42
C ASN A 183 44.65 -37.56 14.24
N SER A 184 45.70 -36.86 13.84
CA SER A 184 46.49 -37.20 12.64
C SER A 184 47.21 -38.54 12.71
N LYS A 185 47.50 -39.07 13.91
CA LYS A 185 48.17 -40.37 14.09
C LYS A 185 47.21 -41.56 14.07
N THR A 186 45.96 -41.37 14.50
CA THR A 186 44.98 -42.47 14.60
C THR A 186 43.83 -42.36 13.61
N LYS A 187 43.75 -41.26 12.84
CA LYS A 187 42.66 -40.90 11.90
C LYS A 187 41.25 -40.97 12.51
N LYS A 188 41.15 -41.01 13.84
CA LYS A 188 39.88 -41.00 14.56
C LYS A 188 39.47 -39.55 14.79
N TYR A 189 38.19 -39.25 14.54
CA TYR A 189 37.61 -37.95 14.87
C TYR A 189 37.04 -37.99 16.29
N THR A 190 37.18 -36.88 17.01
CA THR A 190 36.63 -36.68 18.35
C THR A 190 35.84 -35.39 18.34
N VAL A 191 34.55 -35.49 18.69
CA VAL A 191 33.66 -34.33 18.78
C VAL A 191 33.66 -33.85 20.22
N SER A 192 34.12 -32.62 20.45
CA SER A 192 34.02 -31.97 21.76
C SER A 192 33.00 -30.84 21.67
N SER A 193 31.94 -30.93 22.47
CA SER A 193 30.92 -29.88 22.60
C SER A 193 31.23 -29.03 23.83
N TYR A 194 31.45 -27.74 23.63
CA TYR A 194 31.60 -26.77 24.71
C TYR A 194 30.33 -25.94 24.83
N THR A 195 29.65 -26.06 25.97
CA THR A 195 28.51 -25.22 26.33
C THR A 195 29.04 -24.11 27.23
N ASN A 196 29.16 -22.90 26.69
CA ASN A 196 29.55 -21.73 27.48
C ASN A 196 28.29 -21.16 28.14
N THR A 197 28.04 -21.52 29.39
CA THR A 197 26.96 -20.92 30.18
C THR A 197 27.45 -19.58 30.74
N PRO A 198 26.90 -18.43 30.35
CA PRO A 198 27.23 -17.18 31.02
C PRO A 198 26.67 -17.22 32.45
N VAL A 199 27.54 -16.99 33.43
CA VAL A 199 27.16 -16.70 34.81
C VAL A 199 26.38 -15.38 34.79
N SER A 200 25.13 -15.43 35.24
CA SER A 200 24.27 -14.27 35.42
C SER A 200 24.81 -13.37 36.53
N SER A 201 25.58 -12.34 36.16
CA SER A 201 25.87 -11.23 37.04
C SER A 201 24.68 -10.25 37.02
N ARG A 202 23.94 -10.23 38.13
CA ARG A 202 23.02 -9.14 38.48
C ARG A 202 23.75 -7.80 38.42
N PRO A 203 23.16 -6.73 37.85
CA PRO A 203 23.43 -5.38 38.30
C PRO A 203 22.45 -5.00 39.41
N ALA A 204 23.01 -4.52 40.52
CA ALA A 204 22.28 -3.80 41.57
C ALA A 204 22.45 -2.30 41.32
N SER A 205 21.37 -1.63 40.93
CA SER A 205 21.09 -0.17 41.03
C SER A 205 20.02 0.15 39.97
N ARG A 206 18.74 0.28 40.30
CA ARG A 206 18.10 1.43 40.98
C ARG A 206 18.48 2.76 40.33
N ALA A 207 17.78 3.07 39.25
CA ALA A 207 17.34 4.42 38.92
C ALA A 207 15.98 4.24 38.24
N GLU A 208 14.92 4.25 39.04
CA GLU A 208 13.55 4.41 38.55
C GLU A 208 13.48 5.81 37.94
N SER A 209 13.54 5.91 36.62
CA SER A 209 12.88 7.01 35.93
C SER A 209 11.39 6.72 36.04
N GLU A 210 10.76 7.35 37.02
CA GLU A 210 9.31 7.52 37.06
C GLU A 210 8.90 8.28 35.80
N GLU A 211 8.72 7.57 34.69
CA GLU A 211 7.78 8.00 33.67
C GLU A 211 6.40 7.89 34.33
N GLU A 212 6.00 8.98 34.96
CA GLU A 212 4.65 9.22 35.43
C GLU A 212 3.74 9.07 34.20
N ILE A 213 3.26 7.84 34.00
CA ILE A 213 2.18 7.55 33.07
C ILE A 213 1.04 8.43 33.56
N TYR A 214 0.86 9.59 32.93
CA TYR A 214 -0.27 10.48 33.17
C TYR A 214 -1.53 9.72 32.75
N ARG A 215 -2.03 8.89 33.67
CA ARG A 215 -3.32 8.25 33.54
C ARG A 215 -4.33 9.37 33.68
N VAL A 216 -4.83 9.80 32.53
CA VAL A 216 -6.00 10.68 32.46
C VAL A 216 -7.04 10.09 33.41
N ALA A 217 -7.37 10.84 34.45
CA ALA A 217 -8.39 10.43 35.41
C ALA A 217 -9.66 10.07 34.62
N ALA A 218 -10.35 9.01 35.04
CA ALA A 218 -11.63 8.67 34.45
C ALA A 218 -12.51 9.93 34.47
N PRO A 219 -13.16 10.29 33.34
CA PRO A 219 -14.04 11.43 33.33
C PRO A 219 -15.09 11.25 34.45
N PRO A 220 -15.49 12.34 35.12
CA PRO A 220 -16.51 12.26 36.14
C PRO A 220 -17.76 11.55 35.57
N PRO A 221 -18.39 10.65 36.34
CA PRO A 221 -19.54 9.87 35.87
C PRO A 221 -20.74 10.75 35.51
N GLU A 222 -20.76 11.98 36.02
CA GLU A 222 -21.80 12.96 35.78
C GLU A 222 -21.19 14.15 35.04
N VAL A 223 -21.60 14.33 33.80
CA VAL A 223 -21.29 15.53 33.03
C VAL A 223 -22.25 16.60 33.53
N ASP A 224 -21.74 17.74 34.02
CA ASP A 224 -22.53 18.93 34.39
C ASP A 224 -23.21 19.50 33.12
N TYR A 225 -24.25 18.82 32.65
CA TYR A 225 -25.12 19.32 31.60
C TYR A 225 -25.93 20.46 32.21
N VAL A 226 -25.53 21.68 31.84
CA VAL A 226 -26.33 22.90 31.72
C VAL A 226 -27.65 22.83 32.52
N LYS A 227 -27.62 23.27 33.79
CA LYS A 227 -28.80 23.53 34.64
C LYS A 227 -29.73 24.64 34.08
N SER A 228 -29.68 24.94 32.78
CA SER A 228 -30.54 25.97 32.18
C SER A 228 -31.93 25.40 31.94
N SER A 229 -32.95 26.17 32.30
CA SER A 229 -34.34 25.89 31.98
C SER A 229 -34.54 25.78 30.46
N SER A 230 -35.41 24.87 30.03
CA SER A 230 -35.74 24.66 28.62
C SER A 230 -36.16 25.97 27.95
N ASN A 231 -35.50 26.30 26.85
CA ASN A 231 -35.73 27.56 26.15
C ASN A 231 -36.99 27.41 25.28
N ARG A 232 -38.09 28.07 25.66
CA ARG A 232 -39.42 27.93 25.03
C ARG A 232 -39.43 28.29 23.53
N ASN A 233 -38.47 29.11 23.10
CA ASN A 233 -38.31 29.55 21.71
C ASN A 233 -37.48 28.58 20.84
N ARG A 234 -36.85 27.55 21.42
CA ARG A 234 -36.10 26.51 20.69
C ARG A 234 -36.37 25.13 21.32
N PRO A 235 -37.58 24.57 21.14
CA PRO A 235 -37.98 23.30 21.75
C PRO A 235 -37.11 22.11 21.29
N TRP A 236 -36.47 22.23 20.12
CA TRP A 236 -35.53 21.24 19.58
C TRP A 236 -34.13 21.26 20.23
N SER A 237 -33.82 22.27 21.05
CA SER A 237 -32.54 22.36 21.78
C SER A 237 -32.54 21.63 23.13
N ASN A 238 -33.52 20.74 23.34
CA ASN A 238 -33.68 20.04 24.61
C ASN A 238 -32.61 18.95 24.74
N MET A 239 -31.47 19.30 25.35
CA MET A 239 -30.35 18.40 25.63
C MET A 239 -30.60 17.50 26.86
N ARG A 240 -31.85 17.43 27.35
CA ARG A 240 -32.26 16.52 28.43
C ARG A 240 -32.50 15.13 27.84
N ILE A 241 -31.42 14.40 27.61
CA ILE A 241 -31.49 12.95 27.52
C ILE A 241 -31.22 12.45 28.94
N GLU A 242 -32.28 12.34 29.73
CA GLU A 242 -32.22 11.72 31.05
C GLU A 242 -31.76 10.26 30.87
N ASP A 243 -30.69 9.88 31.56
CA ASP A 243 -30.08 8.54 31.64
C ASP A 243 -29.15 8.05 30.52
N LEU A 244 -28.21 8.89 30.08
CA LEU A 244 -27.00 8.41 29.41
C LEU A 244 -25.98 7.89 30.44
N HIS A 245 -25.88 6.58 30.62
CA HIS A 245 -24.85 5.92 31.41
C HIS A 245 -23.81 5.26 30.49
N TYR A 246 -22.53 5.43 30.79
CA TYR A 246 -21.45 4.78 30.06
C TYR A 246 -21.43 3.27 30.34
N VAL A 247 -21.57 2.45 29.29
CA VAL A 247 -21.40 1.00 29.37
C VAL A 247 -20.00 0.64 28.86
N PRO A 248 -19.07 0.19 29.72
CA PRO A 248 -17.74 -0.20 29.28
C PRO A 248 -17.78 -1.45 28.38
N PRO A 249 -16.87 -1.57 27.40
CA PRO A 249 -16.79 -2.76 26.56
C PRO A 249 -16.43 -4.00 27.40
N PRO A 250 -16.97 -5.20 27.08
CA PRO A 250 -16.67 -6.42 27.82
C PRO A 250 -15.18 -6.74 27.71
N MET A 251 -14.55 -7.03 28.84
CA MET A 251 -13.18 -7.53 28.89
C MET A 251 -13.14 -8.95 28.31
N LYS A 252 -12.21 -9.19 27.39
CA LYS A 252 -11.94 -10.52 26.82
C LYS A 252 -11.16 -11.40 27.79
#